data_AF-A0A1I3CS16-F1
#
_entry.id   AF-A0A1I3CS16-F1
#
_cell.length_a   1.000
_cell.length_b   1.000
_cell.length_c   1.000
_cell.angle_alpha   90.00
_cell.angle_beta   90.00
_cell.angle_gamma   90.00
#
_symmetry.space_group_name_H-M   'P 1'
#
loop_
_entity.id
_entity.type
_entity.pdbx_description
1 polymer ?
#
loop_
_entity_poly.entity_id
_entity_poly.type
_entity_poly.pdbx_seq_one_letter_code
_entity_poly.pdbx_strand_id
1 'polypeptide(L)'
;MPPRWFSFWILGPLVLLLLLQQVPYLNLILMVVGAAAWCGLLVHGLLLCLLFETVLGRIPRILMIIPLAAYGGYFYLYLQQGKDIDDKAREMQLSNPSAVLRFDPDQYSLVLPASRAENLAQYYDVSVAYEVNANFRPEGYLSYRLIDREQCVRARSLRDGLRGQKISPAAFLVGPVRFDNAFLSEACLLRFPEKPQLQQIVVAQRGDNAVWKHGRAIMEQFFDFSIDGRVFATYRTASVWRLSALPLPLIGCGLSGGSLSSGCSADFHRTYQLIDGTPKNVDRTLHDSPESIVLGLRKFARGDYAQFKGDSRSAAFLEHIAAYSAEQGK
;
A
#
# COMPACT_ATOMS: atom_id res chain seq x y z
N MET A 1 -26.31 -31.32 41.62
CA MET A 1 -25.57 -31.64 40.37
C MET A 1 -25.22 -30.31 39.71
N PRO A 2 -23.94 -30.02 39.43
CA PRO A 2 -23.56 -28.77 38.78
C PRO A 2 -24.21 -28.69 37.38
N PRO A 3 -24.68 -27.51 36.95
CA PRO A 3 -25.30 -27.34 35.63
C PRO A 3 -24.29 -27.73 34.54
N ARG A 4 -24.64 -28.74 33.74
CA ARG A 4 -23.81 -29.29 32.64
C ARG A 4 -23.90 -28.42 31.37
N TRP A 5 -23.91 -27.09 31.54
CA TRP A 5 -24.12 -26.15 30.43
C TRP A 5 -22.75 -25.68 29.96
N PHE A 6 -22.31 -26.18 28.81
CA PHE A 6 -21.01 -25.87 28.21
C PHE A 6 -20.88 -24.38 27.90
N SER A 7 -21.97 -23.73 27.50
CA SER A 7 -22.02 -22.27 27.26
C SER A 7 -21.61 -21.45 28.50
N PHE A 8 -22.02 -21.89 29.70
CA PHE A 8 -21.66 -21.22 30.96
C PHE A 8 -20.15 -21.27 31.23
N TRP A 9 -19.49 -22.39 30.91
CA TRP A 9 -18.05 -22.56 31.08
C TRP A 9 -17.22 -21.70 30.13
N ILE A 10 -17.77 -21.28 28.99
CA ILE A 10 -17.11 -20.36 28.05
C ILE A 10 -17.37 -18.90 28.45
N LEU A 11 -18.58 -18.60 28.93
CA LEU A 11 -18.96 -17.24 29.34
C LEU A 11 -18.09 -16.73 30.51
N GLY A 12 -17.76 -17.58 31.48
CA GLY A 12 -16.93 -17.20 32.62
C GLY A 12 -15.55 -16.63 32.22
N PRO A 13 -14.72 -17.38 31.49
CA PRO A 13 -13.44 -16.89 30.95
C PRO A 13 -13.57 -15.64 30.08
N LEU A 14 -14.63 -15.53 29.27
CA LEU A 14 -14.88 -14.34 28.44
C LEU A 14 -15.09 -13.10 29.33
N VAL A 15 -15.96 -13.18 30.32
CA VAL A 15 -16.24 -12.09 31.26
C VAL A 15 -14.97 -11.73 32.04
N LEU A 16 -14.24 -12.73 32.53
CA LEU A 16 -12.97 -12.51 33.24
C LEU A 16 -11.96 -11.77 32.36
N LEU A 17 -11.79 -12.20 31.10
CA LEU A 17 -10.84 -11.58 30.18
C LEU A 17 -11.21 -10.11 29.89
N LEU A 18 -12.50 -9.82 29.67
CA LEU A 18 -13.00 -8.46 29.47
C LEU A 18 -12.81 -7.58 30.71
N LEU A 19 -12.95 -8.12 31.92
CA LEU A 19 -12.68 -7.41 33.17
C LEU A 19 -11.19 -7.13 33.35
N LEU A 20 -10.32 -8.09 33.04
CA LEU A 20 -8.87 -7.90 33.12
C LEU A 20 -8.38 -6.82 32.14
N GLN A 21 -9.02 -6.69 30.97
CA GLN A 21 -8.75 -5.62 30.01
C GLN A 21 -9.11 -4.21 30.50
N GLN A 22 -9.90 -4.07 31.59
CA GLN A 22 -10.18 -2.76 32.19
C GLN A 22 -9.00 -2.24 33.03
N VAL A 23 -8.04 -3.09 33.41
CA VAL A 23 -6.87 -2.70 34.18
C VAL A 23 -5.75 -2.29 33.21
N PRO A 24 -5.29 -1.02 33.17
CA PRO A 24 -4.41 -0.53 32.11
C PRO A 24 -3.11 -1.33 31.90
N TYR A 25 -2.42 -1.68 32.98
CA TYR A 25 -1.17 -2.45 32.91
C TYR A 25 -1.39 -3.88 32.42
N LEU A 26 -2.47 -4.54 32.85
CA LEU A 26 -2.82 -5.87 32.37
C LEU A 26 -3.29 -5.82 30.92
N ASN A 27 -4.03 -4.78 30.53
CA ASN A 27 -4.48 -4.61 29.16
C ASN A 27 -3.31 -4.52 28.18
N LEU A 28 -2.21 -3.84 28.55
CA LEU A 28 -1.01 -3.79 27.70
C LEU A 28 -0.44 -5.19 27.44
N ILE A 29 -0.30 -6.01 28.48
CA ILE A 29 0.17 -7.40 28.35
C ILE A 29 -0.80 -8.22 27.52
N LEU A 30 -2.10 -8.07 27.78
CA LEU A 30 -3.18 -8.76 27.08
C LEU A 30 -3.25 -8.35 25.59
N MET A 31 -3.00 -7.09 25.25
CA MET A 31 -2.93 -6.63 23.86
C MET A 31 -1.80 -7.32 23.10
N VAL A 32 -0.60 -7.43 23.72
CA VAL A 32 0.54 -8.14 23.11
C VAL A 32 0.24 -9.62 22.89
N VAL A 33 -0.49 -10.26 23.80
CA VAL A 33 -0.91 -11.67 23.70
C VAL A 33 -2.12 -11.85 22.75
N GLY A 34 -2.70 -10.76 22.22
CA GLY A 34 -3.81 -10.82 21.29
C GLY A 34 -5.16 -11.08 21.96
N ALA A 35 -5.40 -10.54 23.16
CA ALA A 35 -6.63 -10.75 23.93
C ALA A 35 -7.91 -10.42 23.16
N ALA A 36 -7.88 -9.47 22.21
CA ALA A 36 -9.04 -9.19 21.36
C ALA A 36 -9.46 -10.40 20.49
N ALA A 37 -8.49 -11.16 19.99
CA ALA A 37 -8.72 -12.39 19.24
C ALA A 37 -9.21 -13.52 20.17
N TRP A 38 -8.68 -13.62 21.40
CA TRP A 38 -9.15 -14.58 22.40
C TRP A 38 -10.60 -14.33 22.82
N CYS A 39 -10.97 -13.09 23.13
CA CYS A 39 -12.35 -12.70 23.38
C CYS A 39 -13.26 -13.06 22.20
N GLY A 40 -12.81 -12.76 20.98
CA GLY A 40 -13.49 -13.13 19.75
C GLY A 40 -13.75 -14.64 19.63
N LEU A 41 -12.70 -15.45 19.84
CA LEU A 41 -12.79 -16.90 19.80
C LEU A 41 -13.75 -17.45 20.87
N LEU A 42 -13.71 -16.90 22.09
CA LEU A 42 -14.63 -17.27 23.16
C LEU A 42 -16.08 -16.91 22.81
N VAL A 43 -16.33 -15.75 22.20
CA VAL A 43 -17.68 -15.40 21.70
C VAL A 43 -18.13 -16.36 20.61
N HIS A 44 -17.27 -16.68 19.65
CA HIS A 44 -17.58 -17.65 18.59
C HIS A 44 -17.93 -19.04 19.18
N GLY A 45 -17.10 -19.52 20.13
CA GLY A 45 -17.34 -20.77 20.85
C GLY A 45 -18.64 -20.75 21.66
N LEU A 46 -18.94 -19.64 22.35
CA LEU A 46 -20.18 -19.44 23.08
C LEU A 46 -21.41 -19.55 22.17
N LEU A 47 -21.37 -18.89 21.00
CA LEU A 47 -22.46 -18.94 20.02
C LEU A 47 -22.68 -20.37 19.48
N LEU A 48 -21.60 -21.10 19.20
CA LEU A 48 -21.68 -22.49 18.75
C LEU A 48 -22.23 -23.41 19.85
N CYS A 49 -21.79 -23.24 21.09
CA CYS A 49 -22.33 -24.00 22.23
C CYS A 49 -23.81 -23.72 22.44
N LEU A 50 -24.25 -22.45 22.37
CA LEU A 50 -25.67 -22.09 22.46
C LEU A 50 -26.50 -22.75 21.34
N LEU A 51 -26.00 -22.73 20.11
CA LEU A 51 -26.66 -23.40 18.99
C LEU A 51 -26.76 -24.92 19.22
N PHE A 52 -25.68 -25.55 19.66
CA PHE A 52 -25.67 -26.99 19.91
C PHE A 52 -26.58 -27.40 21.07
N GLU A 53 -26.57 -26.65 22.17
CA GLU A 53 -27.39 -26.92 23.35
C GLU A 53 -28.89 -26.71 23.08
N THR A 54 -29.25 -25.73 22.24
CA THR A 54 -30.65 -25.53 21.80
C THR A 54 -31.13 -26.66 20.90
N VAL A 55 -30.29 -27.14 19.96
CA VAL A 55 -30.60 -28.29 19.10
C VAL A 55 -30.80 -29.55 19.93
N LEU A 56 -29.99 -29.77 20.97
CA LEU A 56 -30.15 -30.89 21.90
C LEU A 56 -31.31 -30.73 22.90
N GLY A 57 -32.02 -29.60 22.89
CA GLY A 57 -33.11 -29.32 23.82
C GLY A 57 -32.67 -29.13 25.28
N ARG A 58 -31.38 -28.86 25.53
CA ARG A 58 -30.84 -28.62 26.88
C ARG A 58 -31.17 -27.23 27.40
N ILE A 59 -31.37 -26.27 26.49
CA ILE A 59 -31.78 -24.89 26.79
C ILE A 59 -32.97 -24.48 25.89
N PRO A 60 -33.73 -23.44 26.25
CA PRO A 60 -34.90 -23.00 25.47
C PRO A 60 -34.57 -22.71 24.00
N ARG A 61 -35.35 -23.27 23.07
CA ARG A 61 -35.15 -23.12 21.62
C ARG A 61 -35.12 -21.67 21.13
N ILE A 62 -35.77 -20.74 21.85
CA ILE A 62 -35.75 -19.30 21.54
C ILE A 62 -34.33 -18.73 21.51
N LEU A 63 -33.40 -19.30 22.31
CA LEU A 63 -32.00 -18.84 22.36
C LEU A 63 -31.22 -19.14 21.08
N MET A 64 -31.74 -20.02 20.20
CA MET A 64 -31.15 -20.31 18.88
C MET A 64 -31.15 -19.08 17.96
N ILE A 65 -32.05 -18.13 18.21
CA ILE A 65 -32.12 -16.88 17.44
C ILE A 65 -30.80 -16.09 17.56
N ILE A 66 -30.11 -16.14 18.70
CA ILE A 66 -28.88 -15.37 18.94
C ILE A 66 -27.77 -15.76 17.94
N PRO A 67 -27.31 -17.03 17.88
CA PRO A 67 -26.29 -17.43 16.91
C PRO A 67 -26.78 -17.29 15.46
N LEU A 68 -28.05 -17.58 15.17
CA LEU A 68 -28.59 -17.42 13.82
C LEU A 68 -28.57 -15.95 13.36
N ALA A 69 -28.95 -15.02 14.22
CA ALA A 69 -28.89 -13.59 13.92
C ALA A 69 -27.45 -13.09 13.79
N ALA A 70 -26.54 -13.55 14.66
CA ALA A 70 -25.13 -13.17 14.61
C ALA A 70 -24.46 -13.61 13.30
N TYR A 71 -24.56 -14.90 12.94
CA TYR A 71 -23.97 -15.42 11.71
C TYR A 71 -24.74 -14.99 10.46
N GLY A 72 -26.08 -15.00 10.50
CA GLY A 72 -26.91 -14.56 9.40
C GLY A 72 -26.70 -13.08 9.06
N GLY A 73 -26.65 -12.21 10.07
CA GLY A 73 -26.34 -10.80 9.91
C GLY A 73 -24.92 -10.59 9.36
N TYR A 74 -23.93 -11.34 9.86
CA TYR A 74 -22.56 -11.28 9.34
C TYR A 74 -22.49 -11.62 7.85
N PHE A 75 -23.04 -12.78 7.45
CA PHE A 75 -22.98 -13.21 6.05
C PHE A 75 -23.81 -12.32 5.13
N TYR A 76 -24.94 -11.79 5.62
CA TYR A 76 -25.69 -10.76 4.90
C TYR A 76 -24.82 -9.53 4.60
N LEU A 77 -24.12 -8.98 5.60
CA LEU A 77 -23.23 -7.83 5.42
C LEU A 77 -22.02 -8.16 4.54
N TYR A 78 -21.46 -9.36 4.66
CA TYR A 78 -20.36 -9.84 3.81
C TYR A 78 -20.77 -9.89 2.33
N LEU A 79 -21.95 -10.44 2.04
CA LEU A 79 -22.50 -10.53 0.67
C LEU A 79 -22.84 -9.14 0.13
N GLN A 80 -23.45 -8.28 0.95
CA GLN A 80 -23.75 -6.90 0.57
C GLN A 80 -22.47 -6.13 0.22
N GLN A 81 -21.44 -6.22 1.07
CA GLN A 81 -20.15 -5.59 0.79
C GLN A 81 -19.50 -6.16 -0.49
N GLY A 82 -19.64 -7.47 -0.74
CA GLY A 82 -19.17 -8.08 -1.99
C GLY A 82 -19.85 -7.46 -3.21
N LYS A 83 -21.16 -7.27 -3.17
CA LYS A 83 -21.91 -6.60 -4.23
C LYS A 83 -21.46 -5.14 -4.42
N ASP A 84 -21.31 -4.39 -3.34
CA ASP A 84 -20.86 -2.99 -3.41
C ASP A 84 -19.46 -2.87 -4.03
N ILE A 85 -18.56 -3.81 -3.72
CA ILE A 85 -17.21 -3.90 -4.33
C ILE A 85 -17.31 -4.19 -5.82
N ASP A 86 -18.13 -5.16 -6.23
CA ASP A 86 -18.29 -5.54 -7.64
C ASP A 86 -18.94 -4.41 -8.47
N ASP A 87 -19.96 -3.76 -7.91
CA ASP A 87 -20.60 -2.59 -8.50
C ASP A 87 -19.59 -1.47 -8.68
N LYS A 88 -18.76 -1.21 -7.65
CA LYS A 88 -17.73 -0.17 -7.71
C LYS A 88 -16.61 -0.51 -8.69
N ALA A 89 -16.18 -1.76 -8.73
CA ALA A 89 -15.19 -2.24 -9.69
C ALA A 89 -15.69 -2.02 -11.12
N ARG A 90 -16.95 -2.39 -11.42
CA ARG A 90 -17.56 -2.16 -12.73
C ARG A 90 -17.66 -0.68 -13.09
N GLU A 91 -18.10 0.15 -12.14
CA GLU A 91 -18.14 1.62 -12.32
C GLU A 91 -16.76 2.15 -12.72
N MET A 92 -15.71 1.78 -11.98
CA MET A 92 -14.34 2.23 -12.26
C MET A 92 -13.82 1.69 -13.59
N GLN A 93 -14.02 0.40 -13.90
CA GLN A 93 -13.59 -0.20 -15.16
C GLN A 93 -14.21 0.48 -16.39
N LEU A 94 -15.43 1.00 -16.27
CA LEU A 94 -16.13 1.72 -17.34
C LEU A 94 -15.70 3.19 -17.41
N SER A 95 -15.42 3.83 -16.27
CA SER A 95 -15.06 5.26 -16.22
C SER A 95 -13.56 5.53 -16.39
N ASN A 96 -12.70 4.56 -16.07
CA ASN A 96 -11.27 4.73 -16.09
C ASN A 96 -10.76 4.77 -17.53
N PRO A 97 -9.91 5.76 -17.86
CA PRO A 97 -9.31 5.81 -19.18
C PRO A 97 -8.30 4.66 -19.35
N SER A 98 -8.11 4.23 -20.61
CA SER A 98 -7.02 3.32 -21.00
C SER A 98 -6.17 3.97 -22.08
N ALA A 99 -4.85 3.98 -21.91
CA ALA A 99 -3.85 4.45 -22.88
C ALA A 99 -4.20 5.79 -23.57
N VAL A 100 -4.48 6.83 -22.78
CA VAL A 100 -4.87 8.15 -23.30
C VAL A 100 -3.72 8.83 -24.04
N LEU A 101 -2.52 8.70 -23.47
CA LEU A 101 -1.30 9.30 -23.99
C LEU A 101 -0.21 8.25 -23.95
N ARG A 102 0.47 8.02 -25.07
CA ARG A 102 1.67 7.17 -25.07
C ARG A 102 2.84 8.02 -24.60
N PHE A 103 3.42 7.67 -23.45
CA PHE A 103 4.58 8.37 -22.93
C PHE A 103 5.77 8.25 -23.88
N ASP A 104 6.37 9.39 -24.18
CA ASP A 104 7.60 9.50 -24.95
C ASP A 104 8.66 10.16 -24.05
N PRO A 105 9.73 9.43 -23.65
CA PRO A 105 10.77 9.95 -22.74
C PRO A 105 11.64 11.05 -23.35
N ASP A 106 11.54 11.28 -24.67
CA ASP A 106 12.24 12.35 -25.38
C ASP A 106 11.42 13.63 -25.44
N GLN A 107 10.10 13.55 -25.24
CA GLN A 107 9.18 14.70 -25.26
C GLN A 107 8.72 15.11 -23.86
N TYR A 108 8.60 14.16 -22.94
CA TYR A 108 7.99 14.37 -21.63
C TYR A 108 8.90 13.99 -20.47
N SER A 109 8.78 14.74 -19.38
CA SER A 109 9.28 14.39 -18.06
C SER A 109 8.12 14.07 -17.14
N LEU A 110 8.17 12.92 -16.46
CA LEU A 110 7.10 12.50 -15.57
C LEU A 110 7.39 12.92 -14.14
N VAL A 111 6.50 13.74 -13.57
CA VAL A 111 6.60 14.26 -12.20
C VAL A 111 5.49 13.65 -11.35
N LEU A 112 5.88 13.00 -10.24
CA LEU A 112 4.98 12.26 -9.36
C LEU A 112 5.00 12.80 -7.92
N PRO A 113 3.98 12.45 -7.10
CA PRO A 113 4.01 12.68 -5.67
C PRO A 113 5.13 11.89 -5.00
N ALA A 114 5.47 12.30 -3.77
CA ALA A 114 6.54 11.68 -3.02
C ALA A 114 6.39 10.15 -2.90
N SER A 115 7.52 9.42 -2.94
CA SER A 115 7.63 7.95 -2.86
C SER A 115 7.11 7.14 -4.06
N ARG A 116 6.40 7.75 -5.02
CA ARG A 116 5.94 7.04 -6.23
C ARG A 116 6.96 7.04 -7.37
N ALA A 117 7.75 8.10 -7.49
CA ALA A 117 8.76 8.23 -8.55
C ALA A 117 9.82 7.11 -8.47
N GLU A 118 10.27 6.79 -7.26
CA GLU A 118 11.21 5.68 -7.03
C GLU A 118 10.66 4.33 -7.53
N ASN A 119 9.44 3.97 -7.13
CA ASN A 119 8.81 2.73 -7.57
C ASN A 119 8.61 2.71 -9.08
N LEU A 120 8.20 3.84 -9.67
CA LEU A 120 7.95 3.90 -11.10
C LEU A 120 9.24 3.68 -11.91
N ALA A 121 10.33 4.36 -11.54
CA ALA A 121 11.64 4.19 -12.18
C ALA A 121 12.23 2.77 -11.99
N GLN A 122 11.89 2.09 -10.90
CA GLN A 122 12.36 0.72 -10.66
C GLN A 122 11.60 -0.32 -11.49
N TYR A 123 10.29 -0.17 -11.65
CA TYR A 123 9.43 -1.26 -12.16
C TYR A 123 8.90 -1.05 -13.58
N TYR A 124 9.04 0.15 -14.17
CA TYR A 124 8.47 0.45 -15.48
C TYR A 124 9.50 1.05 -16.42
N ASP A 125 9.23 0.87 -17.72
CA ASP A 125 10.03 1.37 -18.83
C ASP A 125 9.90 2.89 -18.96
N VAL A 126 10.53 3.59 -18.01
CA VAL A 126 10.63 5.05 -17.94
C VAL A 126 12.10 5.42 -17.74
N SER A 127 12.61 6.29 -18.60
CA SER A 127 13.99 6.77 -18.52
C SER A 127 14.30 7.51 -17.22
N VAL A 128 13.38 8.38 -16.79
CA VAL A 128 13.52 9.20 -15.59
C VAL A 128 12.15 9.51 -15.01
N ALA A 129 12.02 9.36 -13.69
CA ALA A 129 10.86 9.81 -12.93
C ALA A 129 11.31 10.88 -11.93
N TYR A 130 10.52 11.94 -11.79
CA TYR A 130 10.82 13.06 -10.89
C TYR A 130 9.86 13.10 -9.72
N GLU A 131 10.36 13.48 -8.55
CA GLU A 131 9.59 13.79 -7.35
C GLU A 131 9.80 15.27 -7.00
N VAL A 132 8.71 15.98 -6.68
CA VAL A 132 8.81 17.35 -6.15
C VAL A 132 9.40 17.30 -4.75
N ASN A 133 10.51 18.01 -4.53
CA ASN A 133 11.18 18.03 -3.23
C ASN A 133 11.79 19.40 -2.94
N ALA A 134 11.13 20.14 -2.04
CA ALA A 134 11.49 21.52 -1.70
C ALA A 134 12.83 21.67 -0.95
N ASN A 135 13.42 20.57 -0.47
CA ASN A 135 14.71 20.58 0.22
C ASN A 135 15.89 20.72 -0.74
N PHE A 136 15.72 20.41 -2.03
CA PHE A 136 16.75 20.56 -3.04
C PHE A 136 16.60 21.90 -3.75
N ARG A 137 17.56 22.81 -3.56
CA ARG A 137 17.61 24.12 -4.21
C ARG A 137 18.92 24.27 -4.98
N PRO A 138 18.89 24.83 -6.20
CA PRO A 138 17.76 25.48 -6.87
C PRO A 138 16.79 24.53 -7.60
N GLU A 139 17.06 23.24 -7.66
CA GLU A 139 16.40 22.31 -8.58
C GLU A 139 14.90 22.15 -8.26
N GLY A 140 14.55 21.95 -6.99
CA GLY A 140 13.17 21.73 -6.52
C GLY A 140 12.63 20.32 -6.77
N TYR A 141 13.44 19.43 -7.35
CA TYR A 141 13.06 18.06 -7.71
C TYR A 141 14.17 17.06 -7.41
N LEU A 142 13.78 15.82 -7.19
CA LEU A 142 14.65 14.66 -7.11
C LEU A 142 14.35 13.73 -8.28
N SER A 143 15.37 13.42 -9.08
CA SER A 143 15.26 12.46 -10.18
C SER A 143 15.54 11.04 -9.71
N TYR A 144 14.90 10.07 -10.36
CA TYR A 144 15.11 8.64 -10.19
C TYR A 144 15.30 8.00 -11.56
N ARG A 145 16.41 7.28 -11.73
CA ARG A 145 16.78 6.63 -12.99
C ARG A 145 17.27 5.22 -12.74
N LEU A 146 16.81 4.28 -13.56
CA LEU A 146 17.42 2.97 -13.62
C LEU A 146 18.73 3.09 -14.42
N ILE A 147 19.82 2.55 -13.88
CA ILE A 147 21.13 2.50 -14.53
C ILE A 147 21.63 1.06 -14.60
N ASP A 148 22.41 0.75 -15.63
CA ASP A 148 22.96 -0.60 -15.82
C ASP A 148 24.06 -0.93 -14.80
N ARG A 149 24.52 -2.19 -14.79
CA ARG A 149 25.56 -2.69 -13.89
C ARG A 149 26.90 -1.97 -14.02
N GLU A 150 27.33 -1.58 -15.21
CA GLU A 150 28.61 -0.88 -15.39
C GLU A 150 28.52 0.54 -14.82
N GLN A 151 27.43 1.22 -15.11
CA GLN A 151 27.08 2.52 -14.53
C GLN A 151 26.94 2.43 -13.01
N CYS A 152 26.36 1.35 -12.46
CA CYS A 152 26.29 1.11 -11.01
C CYS A 152 27.67 1.13 -10.35
N VAL A 153 28.62 0.37 -10.91
CA VAL A 153 29.98 0.23 -10.36
C VAL A 153 30.67 1.59 -10.40
N ARG A 154 30.57 2.31 -11.53
CA ARG A 154 31.12 3.66 -11.69
C ARG A 154 30.50 4.66 -10.72
N ALA A 155 29.18 4.66 -10.58
CA ALA A 155 28.49 5.58 -9.67
C ALA A 155 28.85 5.29 -8.20
N ARG A 156 29.02 4.03 -7.81
CA ARG A 156 29.50 3.65 -6.47
C ARG A 156 30.93 4.11 -6.23
N SER A 157 31.84 3.90 -7.17
CA SER A 157 33.24 4.33 -7.02
C SER A 157 33.36 5.85 -6.92
N LEU A 158 32.60 6.60 -7.72
CA LEU A 158 32.54 8.06 -7.63
C LEU A 158 32.03 8.52 -6.26
N ARG A 159 30.93 7.93 -5.77
CA ARG A 159 30.37 8.26 -4.46
C ARG A 159 31.36 7.99 -3.33
N ASP A 160 32.06 6.86 -3.39
CA ASP A 160 33.01 6.46 -2.35
C ASP A 160 34.27 7.35 -2.38
N GLY A 161 34.71 7.80 -3.58
CA GLY A 161 35.75 8.82 -3.74
C GLY A 161 35.37 10.18 -3.14
N LEU A 162 34.16 10.67 -3.43
CA LEU A 162 33.65 11.94 -2.87
C LEU A 162 33.56 11.91 -1.34
N ARG A 163 33.17 10.76 -0.76
CA ARG A 163 33.18 10.57 0.71
C ARG A 163 34.59 10.72 1.29
N GLY A 164 35.61 10.20 0.61
CA GLY A 164 37.01 10.37 1.00
C GLY A 164 37.46 11.83 0.99
N GLN A 165 36.92 12.64 0.07
CA GLN A 165 37.18 14.07 -0.04
C GLN A 165 36.35 14.95 0.91
N LYS A 166 35.52 14.35 1.79
CA LYS A 166 34.56 15.05 2.67
C LYS A 166 33.54 15.91 1.90
N ILE A 167 33.36 15.68 0.61
CA ILE A 167 32.28 16.27 -0.17
C ILE A 167 31.00 15.53 0.19
N SER A 168 29.94 16.27 0.53
CA SER A 168 28.69 15.65 0.95
C SER A 168 28.16 14.72 -0.15
N PRO A 169 28.01 13.40 0.10
CA PRO A 169 27.44 12.47 -0.86
C PRO A 169 25.94 12.71 -1.06
N ALA A 170 25.36 13.75 -0.46
CA ALA A 170 23.98 14.16 -0.71
C ALA A 170 23.74 14.60 -2.17
N ALA A 171 24.80 14.86 -2.95
CA ALA A 171 24.70 15.21 -4.36
C ALA A 171 24.04 14.10 -5.21
N PHE A 172 24.34 12.83 -4.92
CA PHE A 172 23.67 11.70 -5.57
C PHE A 172 23.80 10.40 -4.75
N LEU A 173 22.82 9.52 -4.91
CA LEU A 173 22.75 8.26 -4.18
C LEU A 173 22.47 7.13 -5.18
N VAL A 174 23.05 5.97 -4.89
CA VAL A 174 22.91 4.75 -5.70
C VAL A 174 22.41 3.65 -4.78
N GLY A 175 21.22 3.12 -5.07
CA GLY A 175 20.57 2.05 -4.32
C GLY A 175 20.43 0.77 -5.15
N PRO A 176 20.30 -0.39 -4.51
CA PRO A 176 19.95 -1.61 -5.21
C PRO A 176 18.50 -1.53 -5.72
N VAL A 177 18.21 -2.22 -6.83
CA VAL A 177 16.84 -2.41 -7.32
C VAL A 177 16.27 -3.65 -6.63
N ARG A 178 15.01 -3.56 -6.20
CA ARG A 178 14.29 -4.70 -5.63
C ARG A 178 13.22 -5.15 -6.62
N PHE A 179 13.13 -6.46 -6.86
CA PHE A 179 12.09 -7.06 -7.69
C PHE A 179 11.65 -8.37 -7.06
N ASP A 180 10.34 -8.57 -6.83
CA ASP A 180 9.78 -9.76 -6.18
C ASP A 180 10.51 -10.18 -4.89
N ASN A 181 10.81 -9.21 -4.02
CA ASN A 181 11.55 -9.40 -2.76
C ASN A 181 13.02 -9.84 -2.91
N ALA A 182 13.56 -9.89 -4.12
CA ALA A 182 14.98 -10.13 -4.38
C ALA A 182 15.68 -8.81 -4.76
N PHE A 183 16.95 -8.68 -4.37
CA PHE A 183 17.82 -7.63 -4.88
C PHE A 183 18.40 -8.04 -6.23
N LEU A 184 18.31 -7.16 -7.21
CA LEU A 184 18.91 -7.36 -8.52
C LEU A 184 20.32 -6.74 -8.52
N SER A 185 21.27 -7.46 -9.12
CA SER A 185 22.68 -7.04 -9.21
C SER A 185 23.00 -6.39 -10.56
N GLU A 186 22.10 -6.55 -11.52
CA GLU A 186 22.21 -6.17 -12.92
C GLU A 186 21.89 -4.68 -13.16
N ALA A 187 21.16 -4.05 -12.23
CA ALA A 187 20.77 -2.65 -12.30
C ALA A 187 20.76 -1.99 -10.93
N CYS A 188 20.90 -0.67 -10.92
CA CYS A 188 20.79 0.15 -9.71
C CYS A 188 19.86 1.33 -9.96
N LEU A 189 19.35 1.88 -8.87
CA LEU A 189 18.62 3.13 -8.91
C LEU A 189 19.58 4.27 -8.60
N LEU A 190 19.76 5.17 -9.56
CA LEU A 190 20.47 6.43 -9.42
C LEU A 190 19.45 7.52 -9.05
N ARG A 191 19.73 8.27 -7.97
CA ARG A 191 18.91 9.42 -7.56
C ARG A 191 19.76 10.65 -7.29
N PHE A 192 19.35 11.80 -7.80
CA PHE A 192 20.05 13.08 -7.60
C PHE A 192 19.13 14.27 -7.87
N PRO A 193 19.39 15.44 -7.26
CA PRO A 193 18.64 16.65 -7.56
C PRO A 193 18.79 17.04 -9.03
N GLU A 194 17.68 17.19 -9.73
CA GLU A 194 17.69 17.59 -11.13
C GLU A 194 16.35 18.20 -11.51
N LYS A 195 16.38 19.36 -12.17
CA LYS A 195 15.18 19.98 -12.71
C LYS A 195 14.75 19.27 -14.02
N PRO A 196 13.47 18.92 -14.19
CA PRO A 196 12.95 18.39 -15.46
C PRO A 196 13.24 19.35 -16.62
N GLN A 197 13.81 18.83 -17.71
CA GLN A 197 14.20 19.63 -18.89
C GLN A 197 13.15 19.61 -20.01
N LEU A 198 12.24 18.64 -19.98
CA LEU A 198 11.19 18.45 -20.99
C LEU A 198 9.83 18.92 -20.48
N GLN A 199 8.81 18.88 -21.34
CA GLN A 199 7.44 19.20 -20.95
C GLN A 199 6.98 18.23 -19.85
N GLN A 200 6.37 18.76 -18.80
CA GLN A 200 6.07 17.96 -17.61
C GLN A 200 4.67 17.34 -17.72
N ILE A 201 4.61 16.02 -17.52
CA ILE A 201 3.38 15.33 -17.15
C ILE A 201 3.38 15.27 -15.63
N VAL A 202 2.49 16.03 -14.99
CA VAL A 202 2.35 16.07 -13.54
C VAL A 202 1.21 15.16 -13.13
N VAL A 203 1.53 14.19 -12.28
CA VAL A 203 0.56 13.29 -11.65
C VAL A 203 0.24 13.81 -10.25
N ALA A 204 -1.00 14.23 -10.04
CA ALA A 204 -1.48 14.64 -8.72
C ALA A 204 -2.36 13.53 -8.14
N GLN A 205 -2.05 13.12 -6.91
CA GLN A 205 -2.90 12.19 -6.16
C GLN A 205 -3.84 12.98 -5.25
N ARG A 206 -5.15 12.81 -5.45
CA ARG A 206 -6.21 13.35 -4.58
C ARG A 206 -7.00 12.20 -3.95
N GLY A 207 -7.50 12.41 -2.75
CA GLY A 207 -8.29 11.41 -2.04
C GLY A 207 -8.53 11.84 -0.60
N ASP A 208 -9.56 11.29 0.01
CA ASP A 208 -9.92 11.67 1.37
C ASP A 208 -9.07 10.89 2.39
N ASN A 209 -7.98 11.51 2.84
CA ASN A 209 -7.16 10.98 3.92
C ASN A 209 -7.95 10.78 5.23
N ALA A 210 -9.09 11.45 5.41
CA ALA A 210 -9.96 11.28 6.58
C ALA A 210 -10.80 10.00 6.51
N VAL A 211 -11.15 9.48 5.33
CA VAL A 211 -11.90 8.21 5.20
C VAL A 211 -11.09 7.03 5.73
N TRP A 212 -9.74 7.12 5.74
CA TRP A 212 -8.87 6.13 6.39
C TRP A 212 -9.21 5.92 7.87
N LYS A 213 -9.80 6.91 8.54
CA LYS A 213 -10.22 6.81 9.94
C LYS A 213 -11.51 6.00 10.12
N HIS A 214 -12.33 5.86 9.08
CA HIS A 214 -13.67 5.28 9.19
C HIS A 214 -13.77 3.80 8.78
N GLY A 215 -12.72 3.20 8.20
CA GLY A 215 -12.47 1.75 8.11
C GLY A 215 -13.53 0.84 7.45
N ARG A 216 -14.73 1.33 7.13
CA ARG A 216 -15.88 0.52 6.67
C ARG A 216 -16.35 0.92 5.27
N ALA A 217 -16.14 2.18 4.89
CA ALA A 217 -16.50 2.69 3.56
C ALA A 217 -15.43 2.32 2.51
N ILE A 218 -15.85 2.27 1.25
CA ILE A 218 -14.92 2.21 0.11
C ILE A 218 -14.16 3.54 0.05
N MET A 219 -12.83 3.45 0.08
CA MET A 219 -11.91 4.59 -0.02
C MET A 219 -11.57 4.81 -1.48
N GLU A 220 -11.88 5.98 -2.02
CA GLU A 220 -11.50 6.36 -3.40
C GLU A 220 -10.26 7.24 -3.40
N GLN A 221 -9.39 7.00 -4.39
CA GLN A 221 -8.26 7.84 -4.73
C GLN A 221 -8.30 8.17 -6.23
N PHE A 222 -7.90 9.39 -6.55
CA PHE A 222 -7.91 9.94 -7.89
C PHE A 222 -6.48 10.31 -8.27
N PHE A 223 -6.08 9.93 -9.48
CA PHE A 223 -4.81 10.31 -10.09
C PHE A 223 -5.12 11.22 -11.27
N ASP A 224 -4.90 12.51 -11.10
CA ASP A 224 -5.06 13.47 -12.18
C ASP A 224 -3.74 13.63 -12.92
N PHE A 225 -3.81 13.44 -14.22
CA PHE A 225 -2.69 13.61 -15.14
C PHE A 225 -2.86 14.94 -15.84
N SER A 226 -1.85 15.80 -15.74
CA SER A 226 -1.91 17.14 -16.31
C SER A 226 -0.64 17.48 -17.09
N ILE A 227 -0.83 18.28 -18.13
CA ILE A 227 0.25 18.91 -18.92
C ILE A 227 -0.06 20.40 -18.93
N ASP A 228 0.94 21.23 -18.59
CA ASP A 228 0.80 22.69 -18.49
C ASP A 228 -0.39 23.13 -17.62
N GLY A 229 -0.63 22.39 -16.54
CA GLY A 229 -1.73 22.63 -15.59
C GLY A 229 -3.12 22.22 -16.07
N ARG A 230 -3.27 21.70 -17.29
CA ARG A 230 -4.54 21.18 -17.81
C ARG A 230 -4.62 19.68 -17.59
N VAL A 231 -5.63 19.23 -16.84
CA VAL A 231 -5.89 17.81 -16.62
C VAL A 231 -6.43 17.19 -17.91
N PHE A 232 -5.73 16.19 -18.45
CA PHE A 232 -6.15 15.47 -19.66
C PHE A 232 -6.72 14.08 -19.35
N ALA A 233 -6.43 13.53 -18.18
CA ALA A 233 -6.98 12.26 -17.72
C ALA A 233 -7.09 12.23 -16.18
N THR A 234 -8.12 11.53 -15.69
CA THR A 234 -8.26 11.20 -14.27
C THR A 234 -8.47 9.70 -14.15
N TYR A 235 -7.63 9.03 -13.37
CA TYR A 235 -7.75 7.60 -13.09
C TYR A 235 -8.20 7.38 -11.65
N ARG A 236 -9.20 6.51 -11.46
CA ARG A 236 -9.79 6.20 -10.16
C ARG A 236 -9.28 4.86 -9.67
N THR A 237 -8.78 4.84 -8.43
CA THR A 237 -8.57 3.60 -7.68
C THR A 237 -9.46 3.61 -6.45
N ALA A 238 -9.77 2.43 -5.94
CA ALA A 238 -10.47 2.32 -4.68
C ALA A 238 -9.94 1.14 -3.86
N SER A 239 -10.07 1.23 -2.55
CA SER A 239 -9.74 0.15 -1.63
C SER A 239 -10.74 0.07 -0.49
N VAL A 240 -10.80 -1.09 0.16
CA VAL A 240 -11.77 -1.34 1.23
C VAL A 240 -11.20 -2.35 2.23
N TRP A 241 -11.60 -2.23 3.49
CA TRP A 241 -11.40 -3.27 4.50
C TRP A 241 -12.57 -4.24 4.45
N ARG A 242 -12.41 -5.29 3.63
CA ARG A 242 -13.45 -6.29 3.39
C ARG A 242 -13.56 -7.23 4.58
N LEU A 243 -14.80 -7.55 4.98
CA LEU A 243 -15.08 -8.64 5.91
C LEU A 243 -14.45 -9.94 5.39
N SER A 244 -13.78 -10.69 6.26
CA SER A 244 -13.22 -11.99 5.88
C SER A 244 -14.33 -12.99 5.50
N ALA A 245 -13.98 -14.10 4.86
CA ALA A 245 -14.96 -15.17 4.59
C ALA A 245 -15.40 -15.89 5.88
N LEU A 246 -14.55 -15.88 6.91
CA LEU A 246 -14.83 -16.44 8.22
C LEU A 246 -15.20 -15.32 9.21
N PRO A 247 -16.31 -15.48 9.97
CA PRO A 247 -16.72 -14.53 11.00
C PRO A 247 -15.80 -14.61 12.22
N LEU A 248 -14.70 -13.89 12.14
CA LEU A 248 -13.71 -13.75 13.21
C LEU A 248 -13.98 -12.44 13.97
N PRO A 249 -14.80 -12.44 15.04
CA PRO A 249 -15.01 -11.25 15.85
C PRO A 249 -13.69 -10.85 16.53
N LEU A 250 -13.48 -9.54 16.67
CA LEU A 250 -12.40 -8.94 17.43
C LEU A 250 -13.04 -8.03 18.48
N ILE A 251 -12.96 -8.44 19.73
CA ILE A 251 -13.65 -7.77 20.84
C ILE A 251 -12.62 -7.48 21.91
N GLY A 252 -12.37 -6.22 22.23
CA GLY A 252 -11.44 -5.89 23.29
C GLY A 252 -11.24 -4.40 23.47
N CYS A 253 -10.44 -4.07 24.47
CA CYS A 253 -10.08 -2.70 24.79
C CYS A 253 -8.63 -2.43 24.38
N GLY A 254 -8.41 -1.31 23.68
CA GLY A 254 -7.10 -0.92 23.19
C GLY A 254 -6.81 0.54 23.47
N LEU A 255 -5.53 0.91 23.45
CA LEU A 255 -5.11 2.30 23.48
C LEU A 255 -5.41 2.94 22.12
N SER A 256 -6.20 4.02 22.11
CA SER A 256 -6.55 4.73 20.88
C SER A 256 -5.69 5.98 20.71
N GLY A 257 -5.01 6.09 19.56
CA GLY A 257 -4.42 7.35 19.09
C GLY A 257 -3.29 7.94 19.94
N GLY A 258 -2.43 7.12 20.54
CA GLY A 258 -1.26 7.60 21.30
C GLY A 258 -1.59 8.23 22.66
N SER A 259 -2.87 8.31 23.02
CA SER A 259 -3.33 8.72 24.33
C SER A 259 -3.56 7.50 25.24
N LEU A 260 -3.49 7.69 26.56
CA LEU A 260 -3.77 6.66 27.55
C LEU A 260 -5.27 6.32 27.68
N SER A 261 -6.15 6.88 26.84
CA SER A 261 -7.57 6.52 26.88
C SER A 261 -7.79 5.14 26.26
N SER A 262 -8.30 4.22 27.08
CA SER A 262 -8.78 2.92 26.64
C SER A 262 -10.10 3.07 25.91
N GLY A 263 -10.13 2.64 24.64
CA GLY A 263 -11.36 2.49 23.87
C GLY A 263 -11.66 1.00 23.72
N CYS A 264 -12.86 0.58 24.11
CA CYS A 264 -13.32 -0.78 23.82
C CYS A 264 -14.07 -0.80 22.50
N SER A 265 -13.81 -1.82 21.69
CA SER A 265 -14.46 -2.00 20.40
C SER A 265 -14.83 -3.46 20.20
N ALA A 266 -15.89 -3.66 19.44
CA ALA A 266 -16.31 -4.95 18.90
C ALA A 266 -16.47 -4.75 17.39
N ASP A 267 -15.59 -5.37 16.62
CA ASP A 267 -15.68 -5.42 15.16
C ASP A 267 -15.40 -6.85 14.69
N PHE A 268 -15.35 -7.06 13.38
CA PHE A 268 -14.87 -8.28 12.78
C PHE A 268 -13.52 -8.05 12.15
N HIS A 269 -12.73 -9.12 12.07
CA HIS A 269 -11.52 -9.11 11.27
C HIS A 269 -11.85 -8.76 9.82
N ARG A 270 -11.05 -7.85 9.28
CA ARG A 270 -11.16 -7.35 7.91
C ARG A 270 -9.81 -7.42 7.23
N THR A 271 -9.82 -7.68 5.94
CA THR A 271 -8.63 -7.72 5.10
C THR A 271 -8.65 -6.53 4.16
N TYR A 272 -7.52 -5.83 4.06
CA TYR A 272 -7.37 -4.78 3.06
C TYR A 272 -7.44 -5.38 1.66
N GLN A 273 -8.33 -4.86 0.84
CA GLN A 273 -8.49 -5.26 -0.56
C GLN A 273 -8.47 -4.02 -1.45
N LEU A 274 -7.60 -4.04 -2.47
CA LEU A 274 -7.67 -3.09 -3.58
C LEU A 274 -8.81 -3.52 -4.52
N ILE A 275 -9.70 -2.59 -4.86
CA ILE A 275 -10.79 -2.82 -5.79
C ILE A 275 -10.24 -2.66 -7.21
N ASP A 276 -10.45 -3.69 -8.01
CA ASP A 276 -9.94 -3.77 -9.37
C ASP A 276 -10.73 -2.87 -10.34
N GLY A 277 -10.24 -1.65 -10.52
CA GLY A 277 -10.77 -0.67 -11.46
C GLY A 277 -10.14 -0.70 -12.86
N THR A 278 -9.30 -1.70 -13.17
CA THR A 278 -8.53 -1.70 -14.42
C THR A 278 -9.41 -2.07 -15.63
N PRO A 279 -9.47 -1.22 -16.68
CA PRO A 279 -10.26 -1.51 -17.87
C PRO A 279 -9.95 -2.89 -18.47
N LYS A 280 -10.98 -3.59 -18.97
CA LYS A 280 -10.86 -4.99 -19.42
C LYS A 280 -9.92 -5.22 -20.60
N ASN A 281 -9.67 -4.18 -21.40
CA ASN A 281 -8.78 -4.20 -22.56
C ASN A 281 -7.30 -4.01 -22.20
N VAL A 282 -6.96 -3.79 -20.93
CA VAL A 282 -5.59 -3.55 -20.48
C VAL A 282 -4.96 -4.84 -19.98
N ASP A 283 -3.76 -5.15 -20.49
CA ASP A 283 -2.96 -6.27 -19.99
C ASP A 283 -2.36 -5.92 -18.62
N ARG A 284 -2.90 -6.55 -17.57
CA ARG A 284 -2.50 -6.32 -16.17
C ARG A 284 -1.11 -6.81 -15.85
N THR A 285 -0.55 -7.71 -16.64
CA THR A 285 0.82 -8.19 -16.44
C THR A 285 1.84 -7.14 -16.87
N LEU A 286 1.46 -6.31 -17.84
CA LEU A 286 2.28 -5.23 -18.39
C LEU A 286 1.95 -3.87 -17.79
N HIS A 287 0.71 -3.65 -17.32
CA HIS A 287 0.22 -2.38 -16.80
C HIS A 287 -0.64 -2.60 -15.54
N ASP A 288 -0.05 -2.39 -14.37
CA ASP A 288 -0.67 -2.67 -13.06
C ASP A 288 -0.77 -1.43 -12.13
N SER A 289 -0.42 -0.25 -12.64
CA SER A 289 -0.53 1.03 -11.92
C SER A 289 -1.30 2.08 -12.73
N PRO A 290 -1.97 3.05 -12.08
CA PRO A 290 -2.63 4.15 -12.77
C PRO A 290 -1.73 4.82 -13.82
N GLU A 291 -0.47 5.07 -13.46
CA GLU A 291 0.50 5.71 -14.35
C GLU A 291 0.83 4.83 -15.55
N SER A 292 1.10 3.54 -15.34
CA SER A 292 1.38 2.61 -16.45
C SER A 292 0.20 2.43 -17.39
N ILE A 293 -1.03 2.45 -16.87
CA ILE A 293 -2.26 2.26 -17.66
C ILE A 293 -2.59 3.51 -18.49
N VAL A 294 -2.53 4.69 -17.88
CA VAL A 294 -2.87 5.95 -18.57
C VAL A 294 -1.80 6.33 -19.57
N LEU A 295 -0.53 6.15 -19.21
CA LEU A 295 0.63 6.58 -19.99
C LEU A 295 1.22 5.49 -20.89
N GLY A 296 0.70 4.26 -20.82
CA GLY A 296 1.18 3.11 -21.59
C GLY A 296 2.59 2.66 -21.21
N LEU A 297 3.03 2.89 -19.96
CA LEU A 297 4.36 2.47 -19.50
C LEU A 297 4.37 0.96 -19.27
N ARG A 298 5.26 0.24 -19.95
CA ARG A 298 5.38 -1.21 -19.79
C ARG A 298 6.10 -1.54 -18.48
N LYS A 299 5.57 -2.47 -17.70
CA LYS A 299 6.27 -3.03 -16.55
C LYS A 299 7.47 -3.88 -16.99
N PHE A 300 8.59 -3.73 -16.32
CA PHE A 300 9.74 -4.61 -16.52
C PHE A 300 9.41 -6.04 -16.06
N ALA A 301 9.74 -6.99 -16.92
CA ALA A 301 9.92 -8.38 -16.56
C ALA A 301 11.34 -8.59 -16.01
N ARG A 302 11.54 -9.68 -15.26
CA ARG A 302 12.86 -10.02 -14.70
C ARG A 302 13.97 -10.10 -15.76
N GLY A 303 13.65 -10.57 -16.97
CA GLY A 303 14.60 -10.65 -18.07
C GLY A 303 15.05 -9.29 -18.63
N ASP A 304 14.23 -8.25 -18.49
CA ASP A 304 14.54 -6.91 -18.98
C ASP A 304 15.76 -6.32 -18.26
N TYR A 305 15.87 -6.52 -16.93
CA TYR A 305 17.00 -6.01 -16.14
C TYR A 305 18.36 -6.57 -16.56
N ALA A 306 18.40 -7.82 -17.01
CA ALA A 306 19.64 -8.44 -17.49
C ALA A 306 20.11 -7.84 -18.82
N GLN A 307 19.18 -7.30 -19.62
CA GLN A 307 19.45 -6.70 -20.93
C GLN A 307 19.45 -5.17 -20.88
N PHE A 308 19.10 -4.58 -19.74
CA PHE A 308 18.98 -3.14 -19.57
C PHE A 308 20.33 -2.44 -19.78
N LYS A 309 20.35 -1.45 -20.68
CA LYS A 309 21.56 -0.72 -21.10
C LYS A 309 21.68 0.68 -20.51
N GLY A 310 20.82 1.03 -19.55
CA GLY A 310 20.79 2.37 -18.99
C GLY A 310 20.26 3.42 -19.97
N ASP A 311 20.10 4.64 -19.45
CA ASP A 311 19.83 5.83 -20.25
C ASP A 311 21.15 6.56 -20.54
N SER A 312 21.37 7.01 -21.77
CA SER A 312 22.59 7.72 -22.18
C SER A 312 22.80 9.03 -21.40
N ARG A 313 21.72 9.69 -20.97
CA ARG A 313 21.76 10.89 -20.12
C ARG A 313 22.30 10.58 -18.73
N SER A 314 22.10 9.36 -18.23
CA SER A 314 22.70 8.93 -16.95
C SER A 314 24.21 8.74 -17.08
N ALA A 315 24.69 8.20 -18.20
CA ALA A 315 26.12 8.11 -18.48
C ALA A 315 26.76 9.50 -18.53
N ALA A 316 26.16 10.45 -19.27
CA ALA A 316 26.65 11.82 -19.37
C ALA A 316 26.71 12.53 -18.00
N PHE A 317 25.70 12.33 -17.14
CA PHE A 317 25.71 12.84 -15.77
C PHE A 317 26.89 12.27 -14.96
N LEU A 318 27.11 10.96 -15.01
CA LEU A 318 28.22 10.33 -14.28
C LEU A 318 29.60 10.83 -14.75
N GLU A 319 29.77 11.08 -16.05
CA GLU A 319 30.99 11.69 -16.59
C GLU A 319 31.18 13.13 -16.10
N HIS A 320 30.12 13.93 -16.07
CA HIS A 320 30.18 15.29 -15.54
C HIS A 320 30.60 15.31 -14.06
N ILE A 321 30.04 14.42 -13.24
CA ILE A 321 30.41 14.27 -11.83
C ILE A 321 31.87 13.80 -11.68
N ALA A 322 32.33 12.88 -12.53
CA ALA A 322 33.71 12.42 -12.54
C ALA A 322 34.68 13.57 -12.85
N ALA A 323 34.39 14.37 -13.86
CA ALA A 323 35.18 15.55 -14.22
C ALA A 323 35.23 16.57 -13.08
N TYR A 324 34.07 16.89 -12.48
CA TYR A 324 34.00 17.81 -11.34
C TYR A 324 34.82 17.33 -10.13
N SER A 325 34.76 16.03 -9.81
CA SER A 325 35.55 15.45 -8.71
C SER A 325 37.06 15.51 -8.97
N ALA A 326 37.48 15.38 -10.24
CA ALA A 326 38.88 15.49 -10.63
C ALA A 326 39.42 16.93 -10.53
N GLU A 327 38.57 17.93 -10.78
CA GLU A 327 38.93 19.35 -10.63
C GLU A 327 39.08 19.77 -9.16
N GLN A 328 38.20 19.30 -8.28
CA GLN A 328 38.25 19.61 -6.84
C GLN A 328 39.39 18.90 -6.08
N GLY A 329 40.00 17.88 -6.67
CA GLY A 329 41.10 17.11 -6.08
C GLY A 329 42.51 17.64 -6.37
N LYS A 330 42.64 18.71 -7.17
CA LYS A 330 43.92 19.39 -7.47
C LYS A 330 44.19 20.50 -6.46
#